data_AF-A0A673KBT5-F1
#
_entry.id   AF-A0A673KBT5-F1
#
_cell.length_a   1.000
_cell.length_b   1.000
_cell.length_c   1.000
_cell.angle_alpha   90.00
_cell.angle_beta   90.00
_cell.angle_gamma   90.00
#
_symmetry.space_group_name_H-M   'P 1'
#
loop_
_entity.id
_entity.type
_entity.pdbx_description
1 polymer ?
#
loop_
_entity_poly.entity_id
_entity_poly.type
_entity_poly.pdbx_seq_one_letter_code
_entity_poly.pdbx_strand_id
1 'polypeptide(L)'
;MSDVGLLHLLQLQSKQRNMCNLTLCVLLFLTCSCSPLSSCPAQCLCETTVVNCVSQNLTSIPQPLPENITALNINGNDIRNLNNESFPRPLEHLTNLYVSGSQQLDSMVFKNLPSLRLLDLSNNRISQFSVEALPQDNKIEVLNLSKSLYNHSYIGVFANLFKHRLPKVSHLDLSNNDLVLLPEGIFAGLSDLTVLDLRNNSLVTIRNDTLCNRALKELDLRDNALKVLPNVTLEKLGSISDLRVRLAGNPWRCDCNIEDMLIWLAKHEFVVDSFNLTCSGPARLKNVPLLTLIQSQLSCWSNAGDAMDRVLEPSYVFLGMVLALIGVIFLLVLYLNRKGIKGWMYNIRDACRDHMEGYHYRYEINSDPRLANLSLNSDV
;
A
#
# COMPACT_ATOMS: atom_id res chain seq x y z
N MET A 1 -58.55 -98.10 17.87
CA MET A 1 -58.03 -98.22 16.49
C MET A 1 -58.68 -97.11 15.68
N SER A 2 -58.04 -96.02 15.32
CA SER A 2 -56.64 -95.64 15.45
C SER A 2 -56.58 -94.13 15.31
N ASP A 3 -55.75 -93.49 16.14
CA ASP A 3 -55.22 -92.16 15.87
C ASP A 3 -54.75 -92.04 14.42
N VAL A 4 -54.92 -90.85 13.84
CA VAL A 4 -53.81 -89.98 13.41
C VAL A 4 -54.37 -88.74 12.71
N GLY A 5 -54.10 -87.58 13.31
CA GLY A 5 -53.78 -86.34 12.61
C GLY A 5 -54.94 -85.40 12.32
N LEU A 6 -55.35 -84.47 13.18
CA LEU A 6 -54.55 -83.48 13.93
C LEU A 6 -53.27 -82.98 13.23
N LEU A 7 -53.22 -83.02 11.89
CA LEU A 7 -52.11 -82.47 11.10
C LEU A 7 -52.53 -81.64 9.87
N HIS A 8 -53.83 -81.51 9.60
CA HIS A 8 -54.31 -80.76 8.43
C HIS A 8 -54.70 -79.30 8.71
N LEU A 9 -54.74 -78.88 9.98
CA LEU A 9 -54.94 -77.49 10.40
C LEU A 9 -53.63 -76.70 10.59
N LEU A 10 -52.46 -77.35 10.42
CA LEU A 10 -51.13 -76.73 10.50
C LEU A 10 -50.48 -76.43 9.13
N GLN A 11 -51.14 -76.75 8.01
CA GLN A 11 -50.60 -76.47 6.66
C GLN A 11 -51.21 -75.26 5.94
N LEU A 12 -52.22 -74.59 6.49
CA LEU A 12 -52.74 -73.33 5.94
C LEU A 12 -52.13 -72.07 6.59
N GLN A 13 -51.42 -72.20 7.72
CA GLN A 13 -50.67 -71.08 8.32
C GLN A 13 -49.19 -71.00 7.89
N SER A 14 -48.64 -72.01 7.19
CA SER A 14 -47.26 -71.94 6.68
C SER A 14 -47.14 -71.32 5.28
N LYS A 15 -48.24 -71.16 4.54
CA LYS A 15 -48.25 -70.56 3.19
C LYS A 15 -48.58 -69.06 3.16
N GLN A 16 -48.65 -68.42 4.32
CA GLN A 16 -48.79 -66.95 4.44
C GLN A 16 -47.55 -66.26 5.04
N ARG A 17 -46.50 -67.02 5.41
CA ARG A 17 -45.24 -66.45 5.91
C ARG A 17 -44.17 -66.19 4.83
N ASN A 18 -44.34 -66.73 3.62
CA ASN A 18 -43.36 -66.57 2.54
C ASN A 18 -43.75 -65.56 1.45
N MET A 19 -44.87 -64.85 1.58
CA MET A 19 -45.27 -63.77 0.68
C MET A 19 -45.19 -62.36 1.30
N CYS A 20 -44.60 -62.23 2.50
CA CYS A 20 -44.26 -60.94 3.09
C CYS A 20 -42.76 -60.60 2.99
N ASN A 21 -41.92 -61.52 2.48
CA ASN A 21 -40.48 -61.29 2.34
C ASN A 21 -40.05 -60.84 0.95
N LEU A 22 -40.88 -61.04 -0.09
CA LEU A 22 -40.50 -60.64 -1.45
C LEU A 22 -40.88 -59.17 -1.74
N THR A 23 -42.02 -58.71 -1.23
CA THR A 23 -42.41 -57.28 -1.28
C THR A 23 -41.54 -56.41 -0.37
N LEU A 24 -41.09 -56.94 0.76
CA LEU A 24 -40.14 -56.24 1.63
C LEU A 24 -38.74 -56.15 0.99
N CYS A 25 -38.27 -57.19 0.30
CA CYS A 25 -37.01 -57.13 -0.45
C CYS A 25 -37.07 -56.17 -1.64
N VAL A 26 -38.18 -56.08 -2.37
CA VAL A 26 -38.30 -55.13 -3.51
C VAL A 26 -38.45 -53.67 -3.04
N LEU A 27 -39.07 -53.42 -1.88
CA LEU A 27 -39.05 -52.10 -1.24
C LEU A 27 -37.69 -51.73 -0.62
N LEU A 28 -36.86 -52.72 -0.24
CA LEU A 28 -35.48 -52.52 0.22
C LEU A 28 -34.47 -52.25 -0.92
N PHE A 29 -34.83 -52.51 -2.18
CA PHE A 29 -34.03 -52.09 -3.35
C PHE A 29 -34.49 -50.75 -3.95
N LEU A 30 -35.62 -50.20 -3.47
CA LEU A 30 -36.08 -48.84 -3.80
C LEU A 30 -35.62 -47.79 -2.80
N THR A 31 -35.06 -48.20 -1.65
CA THR A 31 -34.11 -47.36 -0.93
C THR A 31 -32.79 -47.46 -1.66
N CYS A 32 -32.63 -46.65 -2.70
CA CYS A 32 -31.32 -46.12 -3.00
C CYS A 32 -30.84 -45.53 -1.68
N SER A 33 -30.00 -46.27 -0.97
CA SER A 33 -29.19 -45.78 0.12
C SER A 33 -28.29 -44.73 -0.49
N CYS A 34 -28.85 -43.54 -0.66
CA CYS A 34 -28.07 -42.34 -0.76
C CYS A 34 -27.26 -42.35 0.53
N SER A 35 -26.00 -42.80 0.44
CA SER A 35 -24.92 -42.38 1.32
C SER A 35 -25.19 -40.91 1.66
N PRO A 36 -25.09 -40.43 2.90
CA PRO A 36 -25.53 -39.07 3.24
C PRO A 36 -24.95 -38.06 2.25
N LEU A 37 -25.75 -37.73 1.23
CA LEU A 37 -25.25 -37.07 0.04
C LEU A 37 -25.47 -35.61 0.32
N SER A 38 -24.34 -34.91 0.42
CA SER A 38 -24.21 -33.46 0.52
C SER A 38 -24.61 -32.83 1.85
N SER A 39 -23.75 -32.98 2.87
CA SER A 39 -23.45 -31.87 3.82
C SER A 39 -22.72 -30.70 3.12
N CYS A 40 -22.79 -30.65 1.79
CA CYS A 40 -22.17 -29.64 0.96
C CYS A 40 -23.16 -28.48 0.84
N PRO A 41 -22.72 -27.22 1.03
CA PRO A 41 -23.61 -26.10 0.81
C PRO A 41 -24.10 -26.07 -0.64
N ALA A 42 -25.37 -25.71 -0.85
CA ALA A 42 -26.04 -25.82 -2.15
C ALA A 42 -25.38 -25.01 -3.29
N GLN A 43 -24.64 -23.96 -2.94
CA GLN A 43 -23.96 -23.07 -3.88
C GLN A 43 -22.49 -23.45 -4.09
N CYS A 44 -22.03 -24.52 -3.46
CA CYS A 44 -20.63 -24.91 -3.43
C CYS A 44 -20.41 -26.27 -4.09
N LEU A 45 -19.17 -26.49 -4.54
CA LEU A 45 -18.68 -27.77 -5.01
C LEU A 45 -17.84 -28.40 -3.89
N CYS A 46 -18.19 -29.63 -3.51
CA CYS A 46 -17.42 -30.37 -2.51
C CYS A 46 -16.72 -31.56 -3.16
N GLU A 47 -15.40 -31.60 -2.99
CA GLU A 47 -14.53 -32.67 -3.47
C GLU A 47 -13.81 -33.28 -2.27
N THR A 48 -14.17 -34.51 -1.90
CA THR A 48 -13.64 -35.20 -0.71
C THR A 48 -13.84 -34.38 0.58
N THR A 49 -12.81 -33.68 1.05
CA THR A 49 -12.80 -32.82 2.24
C THR A 49 -12.61 -31.34 1.90
N VAL A 50 -12.61 -30.97 0.63
CA VAL A 50 -12.46 -29.59 0.15
C VAL A 50 -13.84 -29.05 -0.22
N VAL A 51 -14.15 -27.85 0.25
CA VAL A 51 -15.37 -27.11 -0.12
C VAL A 51 -14.96 -25.87 -0.89
N ASN A 52 -15.44 -25.76 -2.13
CA ASN A 52 -15.13 -24.67 -3.04
C ASN A 52 -16.41 -23.90 -3.42
N CYS A 53 -16.45 -22.63 -3.04
CA CYS A 53 -17.58 -21.73 -3.19
C CYS A 53 -17.17 -20.42 -3.89
N VAL A 54 -16.29 -20.51 -4.89
CA VAL A 54 -15.73 -19.32 -5.54
C VAL A 54 -16.77 -18.60 -6.39
N SER A 55 -16.82 -17.27 -6.26
CA SER A 55 -17.66 -16.38 -7.08
C SER A 55 -19.14 -16.73 -7.10
N GLN A 56 -19.68 -17.12 -5.94
CA GLN A 56 -21.08 -17.50 -5.75
C GLN A 56 -21.94 -16.36 -5.21
N ASN A 57 -21.39 -15.14 -5.15
CA ASN A 57 -22.06 -13.94 -4.63
C ASN A 57 -22.56 -14.12 -3.18
N LEU A 58 -21.80 -14.87 -2.37
CA LEU A 58 -22.12 -15.11 -0.97
C LEU A 58 -21.95 -13.84 -0.15
N THR A 59 -22.88 -13.58 0.77
CA THR A 59 -22.79 -12.50 1.77
C THR A 59 -22.39 -13.02 3.16
N SER A 60 -22.34 -14.34 3.34
CA SER A 60 -21.94 -15.02 4.57
C SER A 60 -21.30 -16.37 4.29
N ILE A 61 -20.64 -16.96 5.28
CA ILE A 61 -20.09 -18.32 5.18
C ILE A 61 -21.24 -19.32 4.93
N PRO A 62 -21.17 -20.15 3.88
CA PRO A 62 -22.28 -21.01 3.49
C PRO A 62 -22.40 -22.20 4.46
N GLN A 63 -23.64 -22.58 4.78
CA GLN A 63 -23.95 -23.66 5.72
C GLN A 63 -24.87 -24.71 5.07
N PRO A 64 -24.83 -25.97 5.50
CA PRO A 64 -23.87 -26.56 6.45
C PRO A 64 -22.49 -26.80 5.79
N LEU A 65 -21.41 -26.62 6.55
CA LEU A 65 -20.07 -27.09 6.15
C LEU A 65 -19.86 -28.55 6.59
N PRO A 66 -19.20 -29.45 5.83
CA PRO A 66 -18.87 -30.81 6.27
C PRO A 66 -17.99 -30.85 7.53
N GLU A 67 -18.12 -31.89 8.38
CA GLU A 67 -17.35 -32.00 9.63
C GLU A 67 -15.88 -32.35 9.41
N ASN A 68 -15.59 -33.15 8.38
CA ASN A 68 -14.24 -33.56 7.99
C ASN A 68 -13.59 -32.59 6.99
N ILE A 69 -14.10 -31.35 6.88
CA ILE A 69 -13.56 -30.35 5.96
C ILE A 69 -12.09 -30.05 6.30
N THR A 70 -11.23 -30.07 5.30
CA THR A 70 -9.80 -29.73 5.43
C THR A 70 -9.47 -28.40 4.76
N ALA A 71 -10.20 -28.03 3.71
CA ALA A 71 -10.02 -26.75 3.03
C ALA A 71 -11.37 -26.10 2.67
N LEU A 72 -11.46 -24.79 2.89
CA LEU A 72 -12.59 -23.97 2.49
C LEU A 72 -12.10 -22.83 1.60
N ASN A 73 -12.59 -22.76 0.37
CA ASN A 73 -12.32 -21.66 -0.55
C ASN A 73 -13.61 -20.88 -0.83
N ILE A 74 -13.65 -19.64 -0.39
CA ILE A 74 -14.78 -18.71 -0.55
C ILE A 74 -14.33 -17.43 -1.25
N ASN A 75 -13.30 -17.50 -2.10
CA ASN A 75 -12.82 -16.34 -2.84
C ASN A 75 -13.86 -15.80 -3.84
N GLY A 76 -13.77 -14.51 -4.16
CA GLY A 76 -14.65 -13.83 -5.10
C GLY A 76 -16.09 -13.62 -4.61
N ASN A 77 -16.35 -13.62 -3.31
CA ASN A 77 -17.66 -13.35 -2.70
C ASN A 77 -17.75 -11.95 -2.06
N ASP A 78 -18.93 -11.52 -1.60
CA ASP A 78 -19.17 -10.21 -0.92
C ASP A 78 -19.35 -10.39 0.60
N ILE A 79 -18.48 -11.21 1.21
CA ILE A 79 -18.49 -11.46 2.66
C ILE A 79 -17.72 -10.33 3.34
N ARG A 80 -18.39 -9.18 3.51
CA ARG A 80 -17.75 -7.94 4.00
C ARG A 80 -17.22 -8.06 5.43
N ASN A 81 -17.96 -8.75 6.29
CA ASN A 81 -17.66 -8.82 7.72
C ASN A 81 -17.56 -10.28 8.13
N LEU A 82 -16.41 -10.65 8.70
CA LEU A 82 -16.24 -11.93 9.38
C LEU A 82 -16.21 -11.71 10.89
N ASN A 83 -17.08 -12.42 11.59
CA ASN A 83 -17.30 -12.30 13.03
C ASN A 83 -17.29 -13.67 13.73
N ASN A 84 -17.44 -13.67 15.05
CA ASN A 84 -17.47 -14.88 15.88
C ASN A 84 -18.61 -15.87 15.55
N GLU A 85 -19.66 -15.44 14.84
CA GLU A 85 -20.77 -16.29 14.39
C GLU A 85 -20.52 -16.91 13.01
N SER A 86 -19.52 -16.43 12.27
CA SER A 86 -19.21 -16.88 10.90
C SER A 86 -18.82 -18.36 10.86
N PHE A 87 -18.19 -18.86 11.91
CA PHE A 87 -17.86 -20.28 12.12
C PHE A 87 -18.55 -20.78 13.39
N PRO A 88 -19.83 -21.20 13.32
CA PRO A 88 -20.66 -21.44 14.51
C PRO A 88 -20.24 -22.69 15.30
N ARG A 89 -19.46 -23.60 14.70
CA ARG A 89 -19.00 -24.85 15.32
C ARG A 89 -17.50 -25.07 15.10
N PRO A 90 -16.82 -25.79 16.01
CA PRO A 90 -15.42 -26.17 15.82
C PRO A 90 -15.24 -27.01 14.55
N LEU A 91 -14.28 -26.61 13.70
CA LEU A 91 -13.85 -27.36 12.52
C LEU A 91 -12.45 -27.92 12.77
N GLU A 92 -12.40 -29.05 13.48
CA GLU A 92 -11.15 -29.67 13.99
C GLU A 92 -10.15 -30.04 12.89
N HIS A 93 -10.64 -30.27 11.68
CA HIS A 93 -9.83 -30.72 10.54
C HIS A 93 -9.50 -29.61 9.54
N LEU A 94 -10.10 -28.41 9.67
CA LEU A 94 -9.88 -27.35 8.69
C LEU A 94 -8.48 -26.77 8.85
N THR A 95 -7.62 -26.99 7.87
CA THR A 95 -6.24 -26.51 7.87
C THR A 95 -6.04 -25.31 6.94
N ASN A 96 -6.85 -25.19 5.89
CA ASN A 96 -6.67 -24.18 4.84
C ASN A 96 -7.94 -23.36 4.65
N LEU A 97 -7.85 -22.05 4.80
CA LEU A 97 -8.95 -21.13 4.59
C LEU A 97 -8.54 -20.03 3.61
N TYR A 98 -9.34 -19.86 2.55
CA TYR A 98 -9.14 -18.82 1.54
C TYR A 98 -10.35 -17.89 1.52
N VAL A 99 -10.13 -16.62 1.89
CA VAL A 99 -11.16 -15.59 1.92
C VAL A 99 -10.69 -14.32 1.24
N SER A 100 -11.48 -13.82 0.30
CA SER A 100 -11.29 -12.53 -0.37
C SER A 100 -12.60 -11.74 -0.37
N GLY A 101 -12.52 -10.41 -0.48
CA GLY A 101 -13.68 -9.50 -0.46
C GLY A 101 -14.11 -8.98 0.93
N SER A 102 -13.49 -9.45 2.01
CA SER A 102 -13.71 -8.98 3.37
C SER A 102 -13.07 -7.62 3.65
N GLN A 103 -13.75 -6.83 4.48
CA GLN A 103 -13.36 -5.48 4.91
C GLN A 103 -13.10 -5.41 6.41
N GLN A 104 -13.76 -6.26 7.20
CA GLN A 104 -13.69 -6.26 8.66
C GLN A 104 -13.52 -7.69 9.20
N LEU A 105 -12.55 -7.86 10.10
CA LEU A 105 -12.32 -9.10 10.83
C LEU A 105 -12.38 -8.81 12.34
N ASP A 106 -13.45 -9.28 12.98
CA ASP A 106 -13.73 -9.04 14.39
C ASP A 106 -12.91 -9.95 15.32
N SER A 107 -12.99 -9.69 16.62
CA SER A 107 -12.36 -10.53 17.64
C SER A 107 -12.90 -11.96 17.62
N MET A 108 -12.01 -12.92 17.86
CA MET A 108 -12.31 -14.35 17.99
C MET A 108 -12.98 -15.02 16.77
N VAL A 109 -12.98 -14.37 15.60
CA VAL A 109 -13.54 -14.90 14.35
C VAL A 109 -13.00 -16.28 13.98
N PHE A 110 -11.72 -16.55 14.25
CA PHE A 110 -11.08 -17.83 13.93
C PHE A 110 -10.94 -18.78 15.14
N LYS A 111 -11.61 -18.50 16.26
CA LYS A 111 -11.52 -19.32 17.49
C LYS A 111 -11.91 -20.78 17.26
N ASN A 112 -12.91 -21.01 16.40
CA ASN A 112 -13.42 -22.35 16.12
C ASN A 112 -12.62 -23.10 15.03
N LEU A 113 -11.42 -22.61 14.66
CA LEU A 113 -10.54 -23.21 13.65
C LEU A 113 -9.18 -23.63 14.28
N PRO A 114 -9.16 -24.57 15.24
CA PRO A 114 -7.98 -24.87 16.06
C PRO A 114 -6.81 -25.53 15.31
N SER A 115 -7.06 -26.03 14.10
CA SER A 115 -6.07 -26.69 13.25
C SER A 115 -5.64 -25.86 12.05
N LEU A 116 -6.06 -24.58 11.98
CA LEU A 116 -5.76 -23.71 10.85
C LEU A 116 -4.25 -23.46 10.74
N ARG A 117 -3.69 -23.75 9.56
CA ARG A 117 -2.27 -23.59 9.23
C ARG A 117 -2.05 -22.57 8.11
N LEU A 118 -2.92 -22.57 7.10
CA LEU A 118 -2.89 -21.62 6.00
C LEU A 118 -4.12 -20.73 6.07
N LEU A 119 -3.86 -19.43 6.20
CA LEU A 119 -4.88 -18.39 6.13
C LEU A 119 -4.54 -17.44 4.98
N ASP A 120 -5.33 -17.54 3.91
CA ASP A 120 -5.25 -16.64 2.78
C ASP A 120 -6.35 -15.57 2.89
N LEU A 121 -5.89 -14.35 3.15
CA LEU A 121 -6.68 -13.13 3.21
C LEU A 121 -6.27 -12.19 2.08
N SER A 122 -5.77 -12.70 0.95
CA SER A 122 -5.40 -11.88 -0.20
C SER A 122 -6.62 -11.24 -0.86
N ASN A 123 -6.38 -10.17 -1.63
CA ASN A 123 -7.42 -9.48 -2.41
C ASN A 123 -8.60 -8.99 -1.52
N ASN A 124 -8.29 -8.54 -0.31
CA ASN A 124 -9.24 -7.95 0.61
C ASN A 124 -9.13 -6.42 0.63
N ARG A 125 -10.05 -5.75 1.34
CA ARG A 125 -9.95 -4.30 1.63
C ARG A 125 -10.06 -4.09 3.12
N ILE A 126 -9.16 -4.73 3.86
CA ILE A 126 -9.20 -4.78 5.32
C ILE A 126 -8.99 -3.37 5.84
N SER A 127 -10.05 -2.83 6.42
CA SER A 127 -10.09 -1.51 7.06
C SER A 127 -10.09 -1.63 8.58
N GLN A 128 -10.52 -2.78 9.10
CA GLN A 128 -10.54 -3.10 10.52
C GLN A 128 -10.08 -4.55 10.73
N PHE A 129 -9.06 -4.73 11.58
CA PHE A 129 -8.57 -6.04 11.97
C PHE A 129 -8.33 -6.06 13.49
N SER A 130 -9.04 -6.93 14.20
CA SER A 130 -8.80 -7.12 15.63
C SER A 130 -7.53 -7.96 15.88
N VAL A 131 -6.64 -7.50 16.77
CA VAL A 131 -5.46 -8.30 17.20
C VAL A 131 -5.87 -9.61 17.88
N GLU A 132 -7.12 -9.70 18.35
CA GLU A 132 -7.72 -10.88 18.97
C GLU A 132 -8.56 -11.72 17.99
N ALA A 133 -8.50 -11.44 16.68
CA ALA A 133 -9.14 -12.26 15.66
C ALA A 133 -8.65 -13.72 15.69
N LEU A 134 -7.38 -13.91 16.05
CA LEU A 134 -6.70 -15.20 16.18
C LEU A 134 -6.53 -15.60 17.66
N PRO A 135 -6.73 -16.88 18.01
CA PRO A 135 -6.45 -17.39 19.35
C PRO A 135 -4.93 -17.39 19.63
N GLN A 136 -4.53 -17.36 20.90
CA GLN A 136 -3.12 -17.23 21.30
C GLN A 136 -2.26 -18.44 20.89
N ASP A 137 -2.86 -19.62 20.89
CA ASP A 137 -2.27 -20.92 20.58
C ASP A 137 -2.45 -21.34 19.10
N ASN A 138 -2.72 -20.38 18.22
CA ASN A 138 -2.89 -20.65 16.80
C ASN A 138 -1.64 -21.31 16.18
N LYS A 139 -1.87 -22.05 15.10
CA LYS A 139 -0.87 -22.85 14.40
C LYS A 139 -0.61 -22.33 12.98
N ILE A 140 -0.85 -21.04 12.74
CA ILE A 140 -0.71 -20.47 11.39
C ILE A 140 0.76 -20.50 11.00
N GLU A 141 1.03 -21.19 9.89
CA GLU A 141 2.35 -21.36 9.27
C GLU A 141 2.47 -20.49 8.01
N VAL A 142 1.36 -20.28 7.29
CA VAL A 142 1.29 -19.52 6.04
C VAL A 142 0.21 -18.46 6.16
N LEU A 143 0.60 -17.20 6.01
CA LEU A 143 -0.31 -16.05 6.02
C LEU A 143 -0.13 -15.25 4.74
N ASN A 144 -1.19 -15.18 3.94
CA ASN A 144 -1.21 -14.36 2.74
C ASN A 144 -2.10 -13.13 2.97
N LEU A 145 -1.48 -11.95 2.93
CA LEU A 145 -2.11 -10.64 3.05
C LEU A 145 -1.85 -9.80 1.79
N SER A 146 -1.57 -10.43 0.65
CA SER A 146 -1.29 -9.71 -0.59
C SER A 146 -2.52 -8.95 -1.08
N LYS A 147 -2.33 -7.67 -1.43
CA LYS A 147 -3.43 -6.80 -1.91
C LYS A 147 -4.63 -6.77 -0.96
N SER A 148 -4.37 -6.58 0.32
CA SER A 148 -5.38 -6.69 1.38
C SER A 148 -5.52 -5.45 2.24
N LEU A 149 -4.50 -4.60 2.30
CA LEU A 149 -4.45 -3.46 3.23
C LEU A 149 -5.08 -2.21 2.60
N TYR A 150 -6.04 -1.61 3.30
CA TYR A 150 -6.67 -0.35 2.87
C TYR A 150 -5.80 0.87 3.24
N ASN A 151 -5.55 1.75 2.27
CA ASN A 151 -4.96 3.08 2.46
C ASN A 151 -3.64 3.14 3.28
N HIS A 152 -2.74 2.18 3.07
CA HIS A 152 -1.34 2.16 3.53
C HIS A 152 -1.08 2.18 5.05
N SER A 153 -2.07 2.56 5.86
CA SER A 153 -1.88 2.99 7.25
C SER A 153 -2.16 1.86 8.26
N TYR A 154 -2.69 0.74 7.80
CA TYR A 154 -3.10 -0.37 8.67
C TYR A 154 -1.96 -1.33 9.03
N ILE A 155 -0.77 -1.16 8.45
CA ILE A 155 0.39 -2.03 8.73
C ILE A 155 0.81 -2.00 10.20
N GLY A 156 0.55 -0.90 10.92
CA GLY A 156 0.83 -0.79 12.35
C GLY A 156 0.01 -1.75 13.22
N VAL A 157 -1.26 -2.02 12.86
CA VAL A 157 -2.09 -3.00 13.56
C VAL A 157 -1.55 -4.41 13.33
N PHE A 158 -1.19 -4.72 12.08
CA PHE A 158 -0.56 -5.99 11.73
C PHE A 158 0.82 -6.16 12.38
N ALA A 159 1.57 -5.09 12.61
CA ALA A 159 2.85 -5.19 13.33
C ALA A 159 2.67 -5.75 14.75
N ASN A 160 1.63 -5.33 15.48
CA ASN A 160 1.32 -5.89 16.79
C ASN A 160 0.88 -7.36 16.69
N LEU A 161 0.12 -7.71 15.64
CA LEU A 161 -0.27 -9.09 15.39
C LEU A 161 0.94 -9.99 15.13
N PHE A 162 1.85 -9.58 14.23
CA PHE A 162 3.07 -10.32 13.92
C PHE A 162 3.95 -10.48 15.15
N LYS A 163 4.06 -9.43 15.97
CA LYS A 163 4.91 -9.45 17.16
C LYS A 163 4.39 -10.37 18.27
N HIS A 164 3.07 -10.50 18.43
CA HIS A 164 2.49 -11.11 19.64
C HIS A 164 1.60 -12.34 19.39
N ARG A 165 1.17 -12.58 18.15
CA ARG A 165 0.16 -13.60 17.86
C ARG A 165 0.57 -14.59 16.78
N LEU A 166 1.67 -14.40 16.07
CA LEU A 166 2.01 -15.24 14.91
C LEU A 166 3.42 -15.87 14.99
N PRO A 167 3.81 -16.50 16.12
CA PRO A 167 5.17 -17.01 16.29
C PRO A 167 5.53 -18.15 15.33
N LYS A 168 4.54 -18.85 14.77
CA LYS A 168 4.70 -20.01 13.88
C LYS A 168 4.69 -19.69 12.40
N VAL A 169 4.46 -18.43 12.02
CA VAL A 169 4.42 -18.05 10.61
C VAL A 169 5.80 -18.22 10.00
N SER A 170 5.86 -19.08 9.00
CA SER A 170 7.05 -19.41 8.21
C SER A 170 7.01 -18.78 6.82
N HIS A 171 5.83 -18.48 6.31
CA HIS A 171 5.62 -17.82 5.02
C HIS A 171 4.66 -16.64 5.22
N LEU A 172 5.15 -15.44 4.90
CA LEU A 172 4.36 -14.21 4.95
C LEU A 172 4.40 -13.50 3.61
N ASP A 173 3.22 -13.32 3.01
CA ASP A 173 3.04 -12.53 1.79
C ASP A 173 2.37 -11.20 2.13
N LEU A 174 3.10 -10.10 1.91
CA LEU A 174 2.66 -8.71 2.06
C LEU A 174 2.76 -7.96 0.72
N SER A 175 2.85 -8.66 -0.39
CA SER A 175 2.96 -8.06 -1.72
C SER A 175 1.73 -7.23 -2.10
N ASN A 176 1.89 -6.30 -3.04
CA ASN A 176 0.76 -5.56 -3.64
C ASN A 176 -0.08 -4.74 -2.62
N ASN A 177 0.52 -4.25 -1.54
CA ASN A 177 -0.18 -3.48 -0.48
C ASN A 177 0.18 -1.98 -0.47
N ASP A 178 0.85 -1.51 -1.53
CA ASP A 178 1.31 -0.13 -1.70
C ASP A 178 2.14 0.41 -0.51
N LEU A 179 2.76 -0.48 0.28
CA LEU A 179 3.46 -0.10 1.52
C LEU A 179 4.61 0.84 1.23
N VAL A 180 4.65 2.01 1.89
CA VAL A 180 5.72 3.01 1.69
C VAL A 180 6.87 2.81 2.69
N LEU A 181 6.54 2.42 3.92
CA LEU A 181 7.48 2.21 5.01
C LEU A 181 7.00 1.05 5.88
N LEU A 182 7.96 0.28 6.40
CA LEU A 182 7.69 -0.77 7.38
C LEU A 182 7.99 -0.25 8.80
N PRO A 183 7.07 -0.44 9.78
CA PRO A 183 7.35 -0.18 11.19
C PRO A 183 8.62 -0.89 11.67
N GLU A 184 9.28 -0.29 12.67
CA GLU A 184 10.48 -0.87 13.26
C GLU A 184 10.16 -2.20 13.95
N GLY A 185 10.99 -3.22 13.70
CA GLY A 185 10.83 -4.54 14.29
C GLY A 185 9.51 -5.25 13.93
N ILE A 186 8.85 -4.87 12.83
CA ILE A 186 7.55 -5.46 12.42
C ILE A 186 7.58 -6.99 12.33
N PHE A 187 8.71 -7.58 11.95
CA PHE A 187 8.87 -9.03 11.81
C PHE A 187 9.62 -9.67 12.99
N ALA A 188 9.97 -8.91 14.03
CA ALA A 188 10.81 -9.40 15.11
C ALA A 188 10.19 -10.56 15.91
N GLY A 189 8.85 -10.65 15.96
CA GLY A 189 8.14 -11.75 16.63
C GLY A 189 7.98 -13.02 15.78
N LEU A 190 8.34 -12.99 14.49
CA LEU A 190 8.17 -14.10 13.55
C LEU A 190 9.44 -14.98 13.53
N SER A 191 9.72 -15.68 14.63
CA SER A 191 10.98 -16.44 14.78
C SER A 191 11.20 -17.51 13.71
N ASP A 192 10.11 -18.10 13.24
CA ASP A 192 10.13 -19.23 12.30
C ASP A 192 10.02 -18.77 10.82
N LEU A 193 10.06 -17.45 10.57
CA LEU A 193 9.89 -16.86 9.23
C LEU A 193 11.02 -17.27 8.29
N THR A 194 10.64 -17.94 7.19
CA THR A 194 11.56 -18.42 6.14
C THR A 194 11.34 -17.75 4.80
N VAL A 195 10.11 -17.35 4.48
CA VAL A 195 9.76 -16.69 3.22
C VAL A 195 9.04 -15.38 3.53
N LEU A 196 9.60 -14.27 3.04
CA LEU A 196 9.01 -12.95 3.14
C LEU A 196 8.87 -12.33 1.75
N ASP A 197 7.63 -12.07 1.36
CA ASP A 197 7.31 -11.43 0.10
C ASP A 197 6.80 -10.01 0.33
N LEU A 198 7.54 -9.03 -0.19
CA LEU A 198 7.22 -7.61 -0.15
C LEU A 198 7.15 -7.01 -1.56
N ARG A 199 7.01 -7.84 -2.60
CA ARG A 199 7.03 -7.35 -3.99
C ARG A 199 5.87 -6.41 -4.31
N ASN A 200 6.06 -5.54 -5.29
CA ASN A 200 5.04 -4.61 -5.76
C ASN A 200 4.43 -3.77 -4.62
N ASN A 201 5.31 -3.14 -3.85
CA ASN A 201 4.95 -2.14 -2.84
C ASN A 201 5.63 -0.81 -3.21
N SER A 202 5.59 0.18 -2.34
CA SER A 202 6.23 1.49 -2.54
C SER A 202 7.38 1.73 -1.57
N LEU A 203 8.07 0.67 -1.14
CA LEU A 203 9.08 0.77 -0.08
C LEU A 203 10.27 1.61 -0.55
N VAL A 204 10.56 2.69 0.16
CA VAL A 204 11.67 3.62 -0.18
C VAL A 204 12.96 3.22 0.53
N THR A 205 12.87 2.55 1.67
CA THR A 205 14.02 2.10 2.46
C THR A 205 13.64 0.89 3.32
N ILE A 206 14.65 0.08 3.66
CA ILE A 206 14.55 -1.00 4.63
C ILE A 206 15.41 -0.63 5.83
N ARG A 207 14.78 -0.49 7.00
CA ARG A 207 15.48 -0.12 8.24
C ARG A 207 16.25 -1.32 8.81
N ASN A 208 17.29 -1.02 9.58
CA ASN A 208 18.24 -1.98 10.13
C ASN A 208 17.55 -3.12 10.91
N ASP A 209 16.53 -2.79 11.70
CA ASP A 209 15.84 -3.74 12.60
C ASP A 209 14.66 -4.45 11.94
N THR A 210 14.38 -4.17 10.66
CA THR A 210 13.27 -4.82 9.94
C THR A 210 13.59 -6.28 9.63
N LEU A 211 14.84 -6.62 9.34
CA LEU A 211 15.26 -7.95 8.86
C LEU A 211 16.14 -8.67 9.89
N CYS A 212 15.58 -8.95 11.07
CA CYS A 212 16.29 -9.63 12.16
C CYS A 212 16.13 -11.16 12.17
N ASN A 213 15.26 -11.70 11.31
CA ASN A 213 14.92 -13.12 11.26
C ASN A 213 16.06 -13.93 10.64
N ARG A 214 16.83 -14.63 11.48
CA ARG A 214 17.98 -15.45 11.03
C ARG A 214 17.59 -16.71 10.25
N ALA A 215 16.33 -17.12 10.34
CA ALA A 215 15.80 -18.29 9.62
C ALA A 215 15.33 -17.95 8.19
N LEU A 216 15.41 -16.68 7.79
CA LEU A 216 14.93 -16.22 6.49
C LEU A 216 15.74 -16.84 5.35
N LYS A 217 15.06 -17.46 4.40
CA LYS A 217 15.63 -18.13 3.22
C LYS A 217 15.27 -17.42 1.93
N GLU A 218 14.09 -16.83 1.83
CA GLU A 218 13.68 -16.05 0.66
C GLU A 218 13.15 -14.68 1.07
N LEU A 219 13.71 -13.65 0.43
CA LEU A 219 13.27 -12.26 0.54
C LEU A 219 13.01 -11.70 -0.85
N ASP A 220 11.76 -11.33 -1.13
CA ASP A 220 11.38 -10.67 -2.37
C ASP A 220 11.08 -9.19 -2.13
N LEU A 221 11.94 -8.32 -2.69
CA LEU A 221 11.80 -6.86 -2.62
C LEU A 221 11.58 -6.26 -4.01
N ARG A 222 11.20 -7.07 -5.01
CA ARG A 222 11.01 -6.60 -6.38
C ARG A 222 9.93 -5.53 -6.48
N ASP A 223 10.03 -4.70 -7.51
CA ASP A 223 9.01 -3.71 -7.85
C ASP A 223 8.65 -2.81 -6.66
N ASN A 224 9.67 -2.25 -6.01
CA ASN A 224 9.54 -1.28 -4.93
C ASN A 224 10.15 0.07 -5.34
N ALA A 225 10.26 1.00 -4.40
CA ALA A 225 10.83 2.33 -4.62
C ALA A 225 12.25 2.49 -4.04
N LEU A 226 12.99 1.38 -3.88
CA LEU A 226 14.33 1.39 -3.29
C LEU A 226 15.32 2.06 -4.25
N LYS A 227 16.04 3.06 -3.74
CA LYS A 227 17.08 3.76 -4.50
C LYS A 227 18.48 3.25 -4.19
N VAL A 228 18.68 2.77 -2.97
CA VAL A 228 19.94 2.22 -2.45
C VAL A 228 19.61 1.37 -1.23
N LEU A 229 20.41 0.34 -0.97
CA LEU A 229 20.39 -0.39 0.29
C LEU A 229 21.53 0.15 1.17
N PRO A 230 21.26 0.70 2.37
CA PRO A 230 22.30 1.17 3.27
C PRO A 230 23.27 0.06 3.67
N ASN A 231 24.54 0.40 3.93
CA ASN A 231 25.58 -0.57 4.30
C ASN A 231 25.15 -1.48 5.47
N VAL A 232 24.50 -0.93 6.49
CA VAL A 232 23.99 -1.72 7.64
C VAL A 232 23.00 -2.80 7.20
N THR A 233 22.12 -2.49 6.24
CA THR A 233 21.18 -3.46 5.67
C THR A 233 21.92 -4.52 4.84
N LEU A 234 22.94 -4.12 4.07
CA LEU A 234 23.77 -5.04 3.29
C LEU A 234 24.53 -6.04 4.18
N GLU A 235 25.15 -5.57 5.25
CA GLU A 235 25.82 -6.41 6.26
C GLU A 235 24.84 -7.40 6.90
N LYS A 236 23.63 -6.93 7.23
CA LYS A 236 22.60 -7.78 7.83
C LYS A 236 22.16 -8.88 6.87
N LEU A 237 21.86 -8.55 5.61
CA LEU A 237 21.51 -9.52 4.57
C LEU A 237 22.64 -10.52 4.34
N GLY A 238 23.90 -10.05 4.30
CA GLY A 238 25.08 -10.92 4.15
C GLY A 238 25.34 -11.84 5.35
N SER A 239 24.76 -11.57 6.51
CA SER A 239 24.91 -12.41 7.72
C SER A 239 23.92 -13.58 7.79
N ILE A 240 22.92 -13.62 6.90
CA ILE A 240 21.89 -14.67 6.87
C ILE A 240 22.34 -15.77 5.92
N SER A 241 22.56 -16.98 6.45
CA SER A 241 22.98 -18.14 5.66
C SER A 241 21.86 -18.62 4.73
N ASP A 242 22.23 -19.08 3.54
CA ASP A 242 21.31 -19.64 2.52
C ASP A 242 20.15 -18.72 2.11
N LEU A 243 20.30 -17.41 2.32
CA LEU A 243 19.33 -16.42 1.89
C LEU A 243 19.26 -16.40 0.35
N ARG A 244 18.11 -16.04 -0.20
CA ARG A 244 17.91 -15.70 -1.62
C ARG A 244 17.17 -14.37 -1.66
N VAL A 245 17.76 -13.38 -2.32
CA VAL A 245 17.20 -12.03 -2.41
C VAL A 245 16.85 -11.70 -3.86
N ARG A 246 15.69 -11.08 -4.06
CA ARG A 246 15.26 -10.54 -5.35
C ARG A 246 15.04 -9.02 -5.24
N LEU A 247 15.64 -8.27 -6.15
CA LEU A 247 15.79 -6.81 -6.10
C LEU A 247 15.37 -6.08 -7.39
N ALA A 248 15.04 -6.81 -8.46
CA ALA A 248 14.65 -6.23 -9.75
C ALA A 248 13.44 -5.29 -9.66
N GLY A 249 13.31 -4.38 -10.62
CA GLY A 249 12.19 -3.43 -10.66
C GLY A 249 12.28 -2.25 -9.69
N ASN A 250 13.37 -2.12 -8.93
CA ASN A 250 13.62 -0.97 -8.06
C ASN A 250 14.35 0.17 -8.79
N PRO A 251 14.05 1.45 -8.49
CA PRO A 251 14.65 2.61 -9.13
C PRO A 251 16.04 2.94 -8.56
N TRP A 252 17.01 2.04 -8.76
CA TRP A 252 18.38 2.18 -8.25
C TRP A 252 19.02 3.49 -8.70
N ARG A 253 19.56 4.25 -7.74
CA ARG A 253 20.21 5.53 -7.97
C ARG A 253 21.72 5.30 -8.00
N CYS A 254 22.28 5.36 -9.20
CA CYS A 254 23.69 5.11 -9.47
C CYS A 254 24.54 6.38 -9.34
N ASP A 255 24.59 6.92 -8.12
CA ASP A 255 25.58 7.92 -7.70
C ASP A 255 26.61 7.28 -6.75
N CYS A 256 27.52 8.05 -6.14
CA CYS A 256 28.52 7.47 -5.24
C CYS A 256 27.93 6.66 -4.08
N ASN A 257 26.69 6.92 -3.65
CA ASN A 257 26.13 6.24 -2.48
C ASN A 257 25.83 4.77 -2.76
N ILE A 258 25.82 4.35 -4.04
CA ILE A 258 25.57 2.96 -4.42
C ILE A 258 26.84 2.10 -4.34
N GLU A 259 28.02 2.68 -4.10
CA GLU A 259 29.30 1.98 -4.21
C GLU A 259 29.38 0.71 -3.36
N ASP A 260 29.01 0.80 -2.07
CA ASP A 260 28.98 -0.36 -1.16
C ASP A 260 28.04 -1.47 -1.67
N MET A 261 26.90 -1.08 -2.25
CA MET A 261 25.95 -2.02 -2.83
C MET A 261 26.53 -2.73 -4.06
N LEU A 262 27.33 -2.05 -4.89
CA LEU A 262 27.99 -2.69 -6.04
C LEU A 262 29.02 -3.72 -5.59
N ILE A 263 29.83 -3.37 -4.59
CA ILE A 263 30.81 -4.29 -3.99
C ILE A 263 30.09 -5.50 -3.39
N TRP A 264 29.00 -5.25 -2.68
CA TRP A 264 28.18 -6.30 -2.08
C TRP A 264 27.54 -7.22 -3.13
N LEU A 265 27.01 -6.66 -4.23
CA LEU A 265 26.43 -7.44 -5.34
C LEU A 265 27.48 -8.31 -6.04
N ALA A 266 28.69 -7.78 -6.25
CA ALA A 266 29.78 -8.53 -6.87
C ALA A 266 30.30 -9.67 -5.99
N LYS A 267 30.17 -9.52 -4.66
CA LYS A 267 30.64 -10.50 -3.67
C LYS A 267 29.65 -11.65 -3.43
N HIS A 268 28.35 -11.42 -3.61
CA HIS A 268 27.31 -12.37 -3.16
C HIS A 268 26.45 -12.88 -4.30
N GLU A 269 26.45 -14.21 -4.50
CA GLU A 269 25.62 -14.89 -5.51
C GLU A 269 24.16 -15.12 -5.07
N PHE A 270 23.84 -14.87 -3.79
CA PHE A 270 22.48 -15.07 -3.27
C PHE A 270 21.45 -14.06 -3.82
N VAL A 271 21.91 -12.99 -4.47
CA VAL A 271 21.04 -12.05 -5.18
C VAL A 271 20.71 -12.64 -6.54
N VAL A 272 19.57 -13.32 -6.59
CA VAL A 272 19.20 -14.21 -7.71
C VAL A 272 19.04 -13.45 -9.03
N ASP A 273 18.62 -12.18 -8.96
CA ASP A 273 18.34 -11.32 -10.11
C ASP A 273 19.36 -10.17 -10.27
N SER A 274 20.58 -10.34 -9.76
CA SER A 274 21.66 -9.34 -9.80
C SER A 274 21.96 -8.81 -11.21
N PHE A 275 21.88 -9.67 -12.23
CA PHE A 275 22.07 -9.30 -13.64
C PHE A 275 20.95 -8.45 -14.24
N ASN A 276 19.77 -8.45 -13.60
CA ASN A 276 18.60 -7.69 -14.08
C ASN A 276 18.52 -6.30 -13.43
N LEU A 277 19.44 -5.97 -12.53
CA LEU A 277 19.44 -4.67 -11.84
C LEU A 277 20.04 -3.61 -12.76
N THR A 278 19.26 -2.56 -13.02
CA THR A 278 19.68 -1.42 -13.84
C THR A 278 19.47 -0.10 -13.10
N CYS A 279 20.26 0.89 -13.47
CA CYS A 279 20.16 2.24 -12.94
C CYS A 279 18.89 2.93 -13.45
N SER A 280 18.15 3.56 -12.55
CA SER A 280 17.03 4.45 -12.92
C SER A 280 17.49 5.90 -13.09
N GLY A 281 18.53 6.30 -12.36
CA GLY A 281 19.17 7.60 -12.50
C GLY A 281 20.61 7.59 -11.97
N PRO A 282 21.39 8.65 -12.24
CA PRO A 282 21.05 9.87 -12.99
C PRO A 282 20.83 9.61 -14.49
N ALA A 283 20.29 10.59 -15.23
CA ALA A 283 19.87 10.43 -16.63
C ALA A 283 20.96 9.85 -17.56
N ARG A 284 22.23 10.18 -17.29
CA ARG A 284 23.40 9.67 -18.05
C ARG A 284 23.64 8.18 -17.89
N LEU A 285 23.22 7.60 -16.76
CA LEU A 285 23.41 6.19 -16.42
C LEU A 285 22.10 5.40 -16.49
N LYS A 286 21.00 6.01 -16.94
CA LYS A 286 19.70 5.33 -17.00
C LYS A 286 19.78 4.05 -17.86
N ASN A 287 19.20 2.97 -17.35
CA ASN A 287 19.19 1.62 -17.91
C ASN A 287 20.55 0.92 -18.00
N VAL A 288 21.62 1.49 -17.43
CA VAL A 288 22.92 0.81 -17.35
C VAL A 288 22.85 -0.31 -16.28
N PRO A 289 23.31 -1.54 -16.57
CA PRO A 289 23.34 -2.61 -15.58
C PRO A 289 24.31 -2.33 -14.41
N LEU A 290 23.87 -2.58 -13.18
CA LEU A 290 24.64 -2.23 -11.96
C LEU A 290 26.02 -2.89 -11.94
N LEU A 291 26.12 -4.17 -12.29
CA LEU A 291 27.38 -4.94 -12.28
C LEU A 291 28.40 -4.48 -13.33
N THR A 292 28.02 -3.59 -14.25
CA THR A 292 28.94 -3.05 -15.29
C THR A 292 29.54 -1.70 -14.91
N LEU A 293 29.07 -1.08 -13.82
CA LEU A 293 29.50 0.24 -13.40
C LEU A 293 30.91 0.22 -12.84
N ILE A 294 31.65 1.29 -13.11
CA ILE A 294 32.97 1.55 -12.52
C ILE A 294 32.91 2.81 -11.66
N GLN A 295 33.74 2.87 -10.61
CA GLN A 295 33.72 3.94 -9.62
C GLN A 295 33.88 5.35 -10.23
N SER A 296 34.67 5.49 -11.31
CA SER A 296 34.87 6.78 -12.00
C SER A 296 33.61 7.37 -12.65
N GLN A 297 32.57 6.55 -12.86
CA GLN A 297 31.28 6.99 -13.40
C GLN A 297 30.31 7.45 -12.29
N LEU A 298 30.59 7.12 -11.03
CA LEU A 298 29.73 7.42 -9.88
C LEU A 298 30.07 8.79 -9.30
N SER A 299 29.35 9.81 -9.72
CA SER A 299 29.55 11.18 -9.23
C SER A 299 28.63 11.50 -8.04
N CYS A 300 29.20 11.80 -6.87
CA CYS A 300 28.53 12.55 -5.80
C CYS A 300 29.23 13.88 -5.61
N TRP A 301 29.04 14.79 -6.54
CA TRP A 301 29.56 16.12 -6.29
C TRP A 301 28.53 16.94 -5.52
N SER A 302 28.75 17.07 -4.20
CA SER A 302 28.21 18.13 -3.36
C SER A 302 28.95 19.44 -3.66
N ASN A 303 28.51 20.15 -4.69
CA ASN A 303 28.65 21.59 -4.78
C ASN A 303 27.25 22.07 -5.02
N ALA A 304 26.87 23.08 -4.26
CA ALA A 304 25.84 24.05 -4.62
C ALA A 304 26.11 24.77 -5.98
N GLY A 305 26.93 24.20 -6.87
CA GLY A 305 27.29 24.71 -8.19
C GLY A 305 26.41 24.17 -9.32
N ASP A 306 25.94 22.92 -9.25
CA ASP A 306 24.93 22.40 -10.20
C ASP A 306 23.51 22.47 -9.64
N ALA A 307 23.37 22.83 -8.37
CA ALA A 307 22.15 23.45 -7.87
C ALA A 307 21.98 24.87 -8.43
N MET A 308 23.01 25.52 -8.97
CA MET A 308 22.87 26.88 -9.52
C MET A 308 21.87 26.90 -10.70
N ASP A 309 21.84 25.84 -11.52
CA ASP A 309 20.94 25.77 -12.68
C ASP A 309 19.46 25.48 -12.31
N ARG A 310 19.16 25.16 -11.03
CA ARG A 310 17.78 25.03 -10.52
C ARG A 310 17.43 25.96 -9.34
N VAL A 311 18.42 26.61 -8.73
CA VAL A 311 18.25 27.55 -7.60
C VAL A 311 18.11 29.00 -8.10
N LEU A 312 18.45 29.29 -9.36
CA LEU A 312 18.16 30.58 -9.98
C LEU A 312 16.66 30.78 -10.25
N GLU A 313 15.88 29.75 -10.55
CA GLU A 313 14.44 29.89 -10.78
C GLU A 313 13.64 30.38 -9.55
N PRO A 314 13.82 29.84 -8.32
CA PRO A 314 13.11 30.34 -7.15
C PRO A 314 13.56 31.75 -6.72
N SER A 315 14.79 32.17 -7.04
CA SER A 315 15.28 33.51 -6.68
C SER A 315 14.65 34.61 -7.54
N TYR A 316 14.43 34.38 -8.84
CA TYR A 316 13.74 35.33 -9.72
C TYR A 316 12.25 35.43 -9.43
N VAL A 317 11.58 34.30 -9.10
CA VAL A 317 10.17 34.33 -8.70
C VAL A 317 9.99 35.08 -7.38
N PHE A 318 10.87 34.86 -6.40
CA PHE A 318 10.86 35.61 -5.14
C PHE A 318 11.15 37.10 -5.36
N LEU A 319 12.16 37.44 -6.16
CA LEU A 319 12.46 38.82 -6.54
C LEU A 319 11.28 39.49 -7.25
N GLY A 320 10.62 38.77 -8.16
CA GLY A 320 9.41 39.22 -8.86
C GLY A 320 8.26 39.51 -7.90
N MET A 321 8.02 38.65 -6.91
CA MET A 321 7.01 38.88 -5.87
C MET A 321 7.34 40.08 -4.99
N VAL A 322 8.61 40.26 -4.61
CA VAL A 322 9.06 41.41 -3.81
C VAL A 322 8.90 42.72 -4.59
N LEU A 323 9.30 42.76 -5.86
CA LEU A 323 9.15 43.94 -6.71
C LEU A 323 7.67 44.27 -6.97
N ALA A 324 6.83 43.25 -7.17
CA ALA A 324 5.38 43.43 -7.30
C ALA A 324 4.77 44.01 -6.01
N LEU A 325 5.17 43.51 -4.85
CA LEU A 325 4.71 44.02 -3.55
C LEU A 325 5.12 45.48 -3.34
N ILE A 326 6.38 45.82 -3.63
CA ILE A 326 6.88 47.21 -3.57
C ILE A 326 6.08 48.10 -4.52
N GLY A 327 5.81 47.63 -5.75
CA GLY A 327 4.99 48.34 -6.73
C GLY A 327 3.57 48.61 -6.23
N VAL A 328 2.92 47.61 -5.63
CA VAL A 328 1.56 47.75 -5.05
C VAL A 328 1.57 48.73 -3.88
N ILE A 329 2.54 48.65 -2.98
CA ILE A 329 2.68 49.60 -1.85
C ILE A 329 2.88 51.02 -2.37
N PHE A 330 3.76 51.20 -3.36
CA PHE A 330 4.01 52.51 -3.98
C PHE A 330 2.75 53.08 -4.63
N LEU A 331 2.02 52.28 -5.42
CA LEU A 331 0.75 52.68 -6.01
C LEU A 331 -0.30 53.02 -4.95
N LEU A 332 -0.36 52.27 -3.84
CA LEU A 332 -1.25 52.55 -2.72
C LEU A 332 -0.91 53.87 -2.06
N VAL A 333 0.37 54.16 -1.82
CA VAL A 333 0.83 55.45 -1.26
C VAL A 333 0.46 56.61 -2.19
N LEU A 334 0.67 56.47 -3.50
CA LEU A 334 0.24 57.47 -4.48
C LEU A 334 -1.28 57.64 -4.50
N TYR A 335 -2.03 56.54 -4.39
CA TYR A 335 -3.49 56.55 -4.36
C TYR A 335 -4.03 57.27 -3.12
N LEU A 336 -3.50 56.95 -1.93
CA LEU A 336 -3.89 57.57 -0.67
C LEU A 336 -3.56 59.07 -0.66
N ASN A 337 -2.40 59.43 -1.22
CA ASN A 337 -1.95 60.82 -1.29
C ASN A 337 -2.42 61.56 -2.55
N ARG A 338 -3.27 60.96 -3.40
CA ARG A 338 -3.62 61.51 -4.73
C ARG A 338 -4.19 62.93 -4.67
N LYS A 339 -4.95 63.26 -3.62
CA LYS A 339 -5.54 64.59 -3.43
C LYS A 339 -4.48 65.62 -3.04
N GLY A 340 -3.59 65.25 -2.13
CA GLY A 340 -2.46 66.10 -1.71
C GLY A 340 -1.48 66.34 -2.86
N ILE A 341 -1.12 65.29 -3.61
CA ILE A 341 -0.25 65.39 -4.79
C ILE A 341 -0.86 66.28 -5.87
N LYS A 342 -2.17 66.13 -6.15
CA LYS A 342 -2.87 67.04 -7.07
C LYS A 342 -2.84 68.48 -6.60
N GLY A 343 -3.08 68.73 -5.30
CA GLY A 343 -3.00 70.07 -4.72
C GLY A 343 -1.60 70.67 -4.85
N TRP A 344 -0.57 69.90 -4.52
CA TRP A 344 0.82 70.34 -4.66
C TRP A 344 1.20 70.64 -6.11
N MET A 345 0.78 69.78 -7.05
CA MET A 345 1.03 69.97 -8.48
C MET A 345 0.33 71.23 -9.03
N TYR A 346 -0.90 71.51 -8.59
CA TYR A 346 -1.58 72.75 -8.96
C TYR A 346 -0.89 73.97 -8.37
N ASN A 347 -0.54 73.95 -7.09
CA ASN A 347 0.18 75.06 -6.45
C ASN A 347 1.52 75.35 -7.12
N ILE A 348 2.28 74.32 -7.52
CA ILE A 348 3.53 74.51 -8.27
C ILE A 348 3.28 75.09 -9.65
N ARG A 349 2.29 74.57 -10.38
CA ARG A 349 1.95 75.08 -11.70
C ARG A 349 1.56 76.55 -11.61
N ASP A 350 0.77 76.92 -10.62
CA ASP A 350 0.28 78.27 -10.43
C ASP A 350 1.45 79.19 -10.00
N ALA A 351 2.34 78.74 -9.11
CA ALA A 351 3.57 79.48 -8.78
C ALA A 351 4.51 79.69 -9.99
N CYS A 352 4.67 78.67 -10.84
CA CYS A 352 5.43 78.80 -12.08
C CYS A 352 4.75 79.75 -13.07
N ARG A 353 3.41 79.71 -13.16
CA ARG A 353 2.63 80.59 -14.02
C ARG A 353 2.77 82.04 -13.59
N ASP A 354 2.62 82.32 -12.30
CA ASP A 354 2.79 83.67 -11.74
C ASP A 354 4.20 84.21 -12.00
N HIS A 355 5.21 83.34 -11.88
CA HIS A 355 6.59 83.72 -12.17
C HIS A 355 6.79 84.06 -13.66
N MET A 356 6.23 83.26 -14.57
CA MET A 356 6.28 83.49 -16.01
C MET A 356 5.51 84.75 -16.44
N GLU A 357 4.32 84.99 -15.88
CA GLU A 357 3.54 86.21 -16.13
C GLU A 357 4.31 87.45 -15.63
N GLY A 358 4.96 87.35 -14.47
CA GLY A 358 5.85 88.41 -13.97
C GLY A 358 7.02 88.74 -14.90
N TYR A 359 7.62 87.74 -15.55
CA TYR A 359 8.62 87.97 -16.61
C TYR A 359 8.01 88.64 -17.83
N HIS A 360 6.80 88.24 -18.24
CA HIS A 360 6.12 88.81 -19.40
C HIS A 360 5.80 90.30 -19.20
N TYR A 361 5.26 90.68 -18.03
CA TYR A 361 4.99 92.09 -17.71
C TYR A 361 6.27 92.95 -17.66
N ARG A 362 7.36 92.43 -17.09
CA ARG A 362 8.66 93.13 -17.09
C ARG A 362 9.21 93.30 -18.50
N TYR A 363 9.03 92.29 -19.35
CA TYR A 363 9.45 92.36 -20.74
C TYR A 363 8.66 93.43 -21.49
N GLU A 364 7.34 93.48 -21.36
CA GLU A 364 6.50 94.50 -22.03
C GLU A 364 6.82 95.93 -21.58
N ILE A 365 7.05 96.17 -20.27
CA ILE A 365 7.44 97.49 -19.75
C ILE A 365 8.80 97.95 -20.31
N ASN A 366 9.78 97.04 -20.37
CA ASN A 366 11.11 97.36 -20.89
C ASN A 366 11.11 97.49 -22.42
N SER A 367 10.08 96.97 -23.09
CA SER A 367 9.92 97.03 -24.55
C SER A 367 9.09 98.23 -25.00
N ASP A 368 8.50 99.03 -24.09
CA ASP A 368 7.73 100.21 -24.45
C ASP A 368 8.67 101.32 -24.97
N PRO A 369 8.62 101.66 -26.28
CA PRO A 369 9.51 102.64 -26.89
C PRO A 369 9.33 104.06 -26.33
N ARG A 370 8.29 104.33 -25.53
CA ARG A 370 8.11 105.62 -24.85
C ARG A 370 9.11 105.85 -23.71
N LEU A 371 9.56 104.80 -23.02
CA LEU A 371 10.53 104.91 -21.91
C LEU A 371 11.97 105.11 -22.40
N ALA A 372 12.29 104.73 -23.64
CA ALA A 372 13.61 104.94 -24.23
C ALA A 372 13.94 106.42 -24.48
N ASN A 373 12.94 107.30 -24.58
CA ASN A 373 13.15 108.74 -24.82
C ASN A 373 13.33 109.56 -23.53
N LEU A 374 13.11 108.99 -22.34
CA LEU A 374 13.29 109.69 -21.07
C LEU A 374 14.75 109.72 -20.60
N SER A 375 15.61 108.83 -21.11
CA SER A 375 17.03 108.76 -20.70
C SER A 375 17.99 109.63 -21.50
N LEU A 376 17.50 110.45 -22.45
CA LEU A 376 18.34 111.30 -23.30
C LEU A 376 18.42 112.77 -22.85
N ASN A 377 17.62 113.19 -21.85
CA ASN A 377 17.51 114.61 -21.45
C ASN A 377 17.98 114.93 -20.02
N SER A 378 18.70 114.03 -19.34
CA SER A 378 19.07 114.23 -17.92
C SER A 378 20.57 114.37 -17.61
N ASP A 379 21.41 114.67 -18.61
CA ASP A 379 22.81 115.07 -18.37
C ASP A 379 23.07 116.48 -18.94
N VAL A 380 22.75 117.52 -18.15
CA VAL A 380 23.47 118.81 -18.09
C VAL A 380 23.42 119.35 -16.67
#